data_AF-A0A2V8TLE1-F1
#
_entry.id   AF-A0A2V8TLE1-F1
#
_cell.length_a   1.000
_cell.length_b   1.000
_cell.length_c   1.000
_cell.angle_alpha   90.00
_cell.angle_beta   90.00
_cell.angle_gamma   90.00
#
_symmetry.space_group_name_H-M   'P 1'
#
loop_
_entity.id
_entity.type
_entity.pdbx_description
1 polymer ?
#
loop_
_entity_poly.entity_id
_entity_poly.type
_entity_poly.pdbx_seq_one_letter_code
_entity_poly.pdbx_strand_id
1 'polypeptide(L)'
;MSMIKNVIAREILDSRGNPTLEVDVVLEDGTCGRAAVPAGASTGSSEAIELRDGDRSRYLGKGVLRAVENVNGVIAPALAGLDPTNQVSIDSLLIDLDGSENKKRLGANATIGVSLAVAAAAAEHYGLPLYRYLGGVNAKVLPVPQMNILNGGAHADNNVDIQEFMVVPVGASDFANALRMGTEVYHALKGVLRDHDLSTGVGDEGGFAPNLRSNIEAIDVILEAVNRVGYKPGRDIVLAIDCAATAFREGSHYRLAAEKKPLLTRDELVHFYERLLSRYPIVSIEDGMAEDDWEGWKLLTGALGGRVQLVGDDIFVTNRKLLEEGVRRGVANTVLIKPNQIGTLSETLDCIATAREFGYSTVISHRSGETEDTTIADIAVAFNLGQIKTGAPARSERVAKYNQLLRIEEELGEEAVYRGAEVFPRSAVLLRVPVSVSKPSKQRRSGTSAPTDRARPSMRAFTGRLRGIRSLARRAAGGGAGHADGTGGTAEGRGVSGQAGGGRAGVEGQAEGGRGSTEQLGWPPEKAVALGARPDSGARAGRAAGVARMEFPGGTRAARAGRKGSSGAVTKGGSAPEEGGSASHGTGRRGKKRK
;
A
#
# COMPACT_ATOMS: atom_id res chain seq x y z
N MET A 1 -6.99 -35.13 0.70
CA MET A 1 -6.69 -34.66 -0.67
C MET A 1 -6.95 -33.16 -0.66
N SER A 2 -6.15 -32.38 -1.38
CA SER A 2 -6.21 -30.91 -1.38
C SER A 2 -7.23 -30.34 -2.35
N MET A 3 -7.95 -31.17 -3.12
CA MET A 3 -8.79 -30.68 -4.22
C MET A 3 -9.86 -29.71 -3.72
N ILE A 4 -10.16 -28.69 -4.51
CA ILE A 4 -11.22 -27.73 -4.23
C ILE A 4 -12.56 -28.49 -4.20
N LYS A 5 -13.18 -28.51 -3.03
CA LYS A 5 -14.48 -29.15 -2.82
C LYS A 5 -15.63 -28.17 -3.03
N ASN A 6 -15.49 -26.94 -2.54
CA ASN A 6 -16.53 -25.93 -2.65
C ASN A 6 -15.94 -24.51 -2.71
N VAL A 7 -16.63 -23.62 -3.41
CA VAL A 7 -16.33 -22.19 -3.45
C VAL A 7 -17.63 -21.45 -3.15
N ILE A 8 -17.62 -20.59 -2.13
CA ILE A 8 -18.82 -19.90 -1.65
C ILE A 8 -18.52 -18.41 -1.55
N ALA A 9 -19.25 -17.59 -2.29
CA ALA A 9 -19.27 -16.14 -2.13
C ALA A 9 -20.47 -15.65 -1.32
N ARG A 10 -20.27 -14.52 -0.64
CA ARG A 10 -21.32 -13.77 0.06
C ARG A 10 -21.08 -12.26 -0.03
N GLU A 11 -22.16 -11.50 0.14
CA GLU A 11 -22.13 -10.05 0.27
C GLU A 11 -21.85 -9.67 1.74
N ILE A 12 -20.78 -8.90 1.96
CA ILE A 12 -20.43 -8.28 3.25
C ILE A 12 -20.34 -6.75 3.07
N LEU A 13 -19.86 -6.01 4.08
CA LEU A 13 -19.66 -4.56 3.99
C LEU A 13 -18.17 -4.20 4.05
N ASP A 14 -17.76 -3.21 3.27
CA ASP A 14 -16.44 -2.56 3.37
C ASP A 14 -16.41 -1.52 4.51
N SER A 15 -15.24 -0.93 4.75
CA SER A 15 -15.00 0.08 5.79
C SER A 15 -15.75 1.39 5.60
N ARG A 16 -16.41 1.59 4.45
CA ARG A 16 -17.28 2.73 4.14
C ARG A 16 -18.76 2.37 4.22
N GLY A 17 -19.08 1.13 4.61
CA GLY A 17 -20.44 0.62 4.68
C GLY A 17 -21.07 0.32 3.33
N ASN A 18 -20.28 0.22 2.25
CA ASN A 18 -20.78 -0.24 0.96
C ASN A 18 -20.67 -1.77 0.87
N PRO A 19 -21.58 -2.45 0.15
CA PRO A 19 -21.44 -3.87 -0.11
C PRO A 19 -20.14 -4.22 -0.81
N THR A 20 -19.52 -5.33 -0.42
CA THR A 20 -18.39 -5.95 -1.11
C THR A 20 -18.49 -7.47 -1.01
N LEU A 21 -17.57 -8.18 -1.66
CA LEU A 21 -17.60 -9.62 -1.86
C LEU A 21 -16.57 -10.31 -0.94
N GLU A 22 -16.99 -11.40 -0.29
CA GLU A 22 -16.12 -12.32 0.45
C GLU A 22 -16.28 -13.73 -0.13
N VAL A 23 -15.17 -14.45 -0.30
CA VAL A 23 -15.15 -15.82 -0.82
C VAL A 23 -14.48 -16.76 0.18
N ASP A 24 -15.12 -17.91 0.41
CA ASP A 24 -14.52 -19.08 1.04
C ASP A 24 -14.21 -20.16 -0.02
N VAL A 25 -13.02 -20.73 0.03
CA VAL A 25 -12.62 -21.92 -0.73
C VAL A 25 -12.36 -23.04 0.26
N VAL A 26 -13.16 -24.11 0.17
CA VAL A 26 -13.07 -25.28 1.05
C VAL A 26 -12.49 -26.45 0.27
N LEU A 27 -11.47 -27.10 0.83
CA LEU A 27 -10.82 -28.26 0.24
C LEU A 27 -11.44 -29.58 0.73
N GLU A 28 -11.12 -30.69 0.07
CA GLU A 28 -11.66 -32.02 0.43
C GLU A 28 -11.27 -32.48 1.84
N ASP A 29 -10.14 -32.03 2.37
CA ASP A 29 -9.69 -32.32 3.73
C ASP A 29 -10.33 -31.43 4.81
N GLY A 30 -11.16 -30.46 4.41
CA GLY A 30 -11.85 -29.52 5.30
C GLY A 30 -11.12 -28.21 5.53
N THR A 31 -9.92 -28.02 4.97
CA THR A 31 -9.20 -26.74 4.97
C THR A 31 -10.06 -25.66 4.32
N CYS A 32 -10.02 -24.43 4.86
CA CYS A 32 -10.78 -23.30 4.34
C CYS A 32 -9.88 -22.07 4.21
N GLY A 33 -9.75 -21.55 3.00
CA GLY A 33 -9.18 -20.23 2.73
C GLY A 33 -10.28 -19.21 2.53
N ARG A 34 -10.07 -17.98 3.00
CA ARG A 34 -11.01 -16.88 2.88
C ARG A 34 -10.31 -15.63 2.38
N ALA A 35 -10.99 -14.87 1.51
CA ALA A 35 -10.56 -13.54 1.12
C ALA A 35 -11.74 -12.60 0.99
N ALA A 36 -11.55 -11.35 1.40
CA ALA A 36 -12.52 -10.28 1.24
C ALA A 36 -11.97 -9.18 0.33
N VAL A 37 -12.81 -8.67 -0.57
CA VAL A 37 -12.37 -7.82 -1.67
C VAL A 37 -12.47 -6.34 -1.30
N PRO A 38 -11.39 -5.54 -1.45
CA PRO A 38 -11.45 -4.10 -1.24
C PRO A 38 -12.07 -3.39 -2.45
N ALA A 39 -12.52 -2.14 -2.26
CA ALA A 39 -13.16 -1.31 -3.29
C ALA A 39 -12.59 0.12 -3.30
N GLY A 40 -12.38 0.69 -4.51
CA GLY A 40 -11.91 2.07 -4.67
C GLY A 40 -12.99 3.14 -4.47
N ALA A 41 -12.59 4.39 -4.21
CA ALA A 41 -13.45 5.58 -4.30
C ALA A 41 -13.39 6.17 -5.71
N SER A 42 -12.17 6.39 -6.17
CA SER A 42 -11.85 6.61 -7.58
C SER A 42 -11.42 5.29 -8.21
N THR A 43 -11.79 5.10 -9.47
CA THR A 43 -11.36 3.99 -10.31
C THR A 43 -10.71 4.59 -11.55
N GLY A 44 -9.43 4.31 -11.76
CA GLY A 44 -8.74 4.71 -12.99
C GLY A 44 -9.47 4.19 -14.22
N SER A 45 -9.43 4.94 -15.31
CA SER A 45 -10.27 4.65 -16.50
C SER A 45 -9.96 3.29 -17.16
N SER A 46 -8.78 2.73 -16.89
CA SER A 46 -8.30 1.46 -17.42
C SER A 46 -8.30 0.31 -16.40
N GLU A 47 -8.89 0.48 -15.20
CA GLU A 47 -9.01 -0.59 -14.20
C GLU A 47 -9.90 -1.75 -14.68
N ALA A 48 -9.65 -2.95 -14.16
CA ALA A 48 -10.60 -4.06 -14.23
C ALA A 48 -11.92 -3.68 -13.53
N ILE A 49 -13.04 -4.13 -14.08
CA ILE A 49 -14.37 -3.63 -13.70
C ILE A 49 -14.89 -4.37 -12.46
N GLU A 50 -15.08 -3.63 -11.36
CA GLU A 50 -15.89 -4.08 -10.24
C GLU A 50 -17.37 -4.20 -10.67
N LEU A 51 -17.97 -5.38 -10.51
CA LEU A 51 -19.37 -5.59 -10.85
C LEU A 51 -20.29 -5.20 -9.70
N ARG A 52 -21.11 -4.17 -9.93
CA ARG A 52 -22.18 -3.68 -9.03
C ARG A 52 -23.56 -3.97 -9.62
N ASP A 53 -24.57 -4.10 -8.76
CA ASP A 53 -25.93 -4.46 -9.15
C ASP A 53 -26.68 -3.34 -9.88
N GLY A 54 -26.43 -2.07 -9.52
CA GLY A 54 -27.15 -0.91 -10.07
C GLY A 54 -28.59 -0.76 -9.57
N ASP A 55 -29.07 -1.66 -8.71
CA ASP A 55 -30.40 -1.61 -8.10
C ASP A 55 -30.49 -0.49 -7.04
N ARG A 56 -31.09 0.64 -7.41
CA ARG A 56 -31.27 1.81 -6.52
C ARG A 56 -32.03 1.50 -5.24
N SER A 57 -32.81 0.42 -5.19
CA SER A 57 -33.56 0.03 -3.99
C SER A 57 -32.70 -0.64 -2.92
N ARG A 58 -31.52 -1.16 -3.28
CA ARG A 58 -30.57 -1.81 -2.37
C ARG A 58 -29.23 -1.08 -2.36
N TYR A 59 -28.81 -0.64 -1.17
CA TYR A 59 -27.52 0.04 -0.98
C TYR A 59 -27.25 1.16 -2.02
N LEU A 60 -28.29 1.89 -2.42
CA LEU A 60 -28.22 2.98 -3.41
C LEU A 60 -27.65 2.56 -4.77
N GLY A 61 -27.80 1.29 -5.18
CA GLY A 61 -27.25 0.74 -6.42
C GLY A 61 -25.89 0.06 -6.29
N LYS A 62 -25.32 0.03 -5.07
CA LYS A 62 -23.97 -0.49 -4.82
C LYS A 62 -23.92 -1.96 -4.36
N GLY A 63 -25.04 -2.68 -4.40
CA GLY A 63 -25.08 -4.12 -4.13
C GLY A 63 -24.12 -4.91 -5.04
N VAL A 64 -23.73 -6.10 -4.61
CA VAL A 64 -22.81 -7.00 -5.34
C VAL A 64 -23.37 -8.41 -5.52
N LEU A 65 -24.69 -8.58 -5.46
CA LEU A 65 -25.32 -9.90 -5.57
C LEU A 65 -25.06 -10.56 -6.92
N ARG A 66 -24.97 -9.79 -8.01
CA ARG A 66 -24.61 -10.35 -9.33
C ARG A 66 -23.20 -10.95 -9.33
N ALA A 67 -22.24 -10.30 -8.66
CA ALA A 67 -20.90 -10.85 -8.53
C ALA A 67 -20.89 -12.11 -7.64
N VAL A 68 -21.69 -12.12 -6.56
CA VAL A 68 -21.89 -13.30 -5.70
C VAL A 68 -22.50 -14.46 -6.49
N GLU A 69 -23.52 -14.19 -7.32
CA GLU A 69 -24.14 -15.18 -8.21
C GLU A 69 -23.15 -15.71 -9.25
N ASN A 70 -22.31 -14.85 -9.82
CA ASN A 70 -21.24 -15.27 -10.74
C ASN A 70 -20.25 -16.22 -10.06
N VAL A 71 -19.83 -15.95 -8.83
CA VAL A 71 -18.95 -16.87 -8.09
C VAL A 71 -19.66 -18.19 -7.81
N ASN A 72 -20.85 -18.15 -7.20
CA ASN A 72 -21.54 -19.35 -6.75
C ASN A 72 -22.10 -20.21 -7.91
N GLY A 73 -22.54 -19.58 -8.99
CA GLY A 73 -23.23 -20.24 -10.11
C GLY A 73 -22.34 -20.56 -11.31
N VAL A 74 -21.26 -19.82 -11.53
CA VAL A 74 -20.40 -19.97 -12.72
C VAL A 74 -18.99 -20.43 -12.34
N ILE A 75 -18.33 -19.71 -11.41
CA ILE A 75 -16.94 -20.01 -11.05
C ILE A 75 -16.85 -21.30 -10.21
N ALA A 76 -17.69 -21.44 -9.18
CA ALA A 76 -17.62 -22.55 -8.25
C ALA A 76 -17.74 -23.94 -8.94
N PRO A 77 -18.69 -24.17 -9.86
CA PRO A 77 -18.74 -25.43 -10.60
C PRO A 77 -17.51 -25.68 -11.49
N ALA A 78 -16.89 -24.63 -12.01
CA ALA A 78 -15.72 -24.76 -12.88
C ALA A 78 -14.42 -25.05 -12.12
N LEU A 79 -14.33 -24.66 -10.84
CA LEU A 79 -13.17 -24.92 -9.99
C LEU A 79 -13.27 -26.21 -9.17
N ALA A 80 -14.46 -26.79 -9.05
CA ALA A 80 -14.66 -28.03 -8.30
C ALA A 80 -13.78 -29.17 -8.83
N GLY A 81 -13.02 -29.80 -7.93
CA GLY A 81 -12.09 -30.87 -8.26
C GLY A 81 -10.78 -30.41 -8.90
N LEU A 82 -10.47 -29.10 -8.91
CA LEU A 82 -9.14 -28.60 -9.26
C LEU A 82 -8.22 -28.55 -8.04
N ASP A 83 -6.91 -28.65 -8.28
CA ASP A 83 -5.89 -28.58 -7.24
C ASP A 83 -5.59 -27.10 -6.91
N PRO A 84 -5.83 -26.63 -5.66
CA PRO A 84 -5.65 -25.23 -5.29
C PRO A 84 -4.19 -24.76 -5.38
N THR A 85 -3.22 -25.68 -5.49
CA THR A 85 -1.81 -25.30 -5.60
C THR A 85 -1.43 -24.80 -6.99
N ASN A 86 -2.29 -25.02 -8.00
CA ASN A 86 -2.08 -24.59 -9.38
C ASN A 86 -2.65 -23.18 -9.61
N GLN A 87 -2.18 -22.21 -8.81
CA GLN A 87 -2.70 -20.83 -8.79
C GLN A 87 -2.79 -20.21 -10.19
N VAL A 88 -1.72 -20.31 -10.99
CA VAL A 88 -1.68 -19.74 -12.34
C VAL A 88 -2.73 -20.37 -13.26
N SER A 89 -2.93 -21.69 -13.16
CA SER A 89 -3.95 -22.39 -13.95
C SER A 89 -5.36 -22.00 -13.54
N ILE A 90 -5.59 -21.83 -12.23
CA ILE A 90 -6.87 -21.36 -11.71
C ILE A 90 -7.15 -19.93 -12.16
N ASP A 91 -6.19 -19.02 -12.02
CA ASP A 91 -6.33 -17.63 -12.44
C ASP A 91 -6.54 -17.52 -13.96
N SER A 92 -5.82 -18.33 -14.75
CA SER A 92 -6.04 -18.41 -16.21
C SER A 92 -7.45 -18.87 -16.55
N LEU A 93 -7.96 -19.88 -15.85
CA LEU A 93 -9.34 -20.34 -16.02
C LEU A 93 -10.35 -19.25 -15.63
N LEU A 94 -10.11 -18.47 -14.56
CA LEU A 94 -10.96 -17.35 -14.18
C LEU A 94 -11.01 -16.27 -15.28
N ILE A 95 -9.86 -15.96 -15.88
CA ILE A 95 -9.74 -15.01 -16.99
C ILE A 95 -10.50 -15.53 -18.22
N ASP A 96 -10.32 -16.80 -18.58
CA ASP A 96 -11.01 -17.43 -19.72
C ASP A 96 -12.53 -17.51 -19.51
N LEU A 97 -12.96 -17.85 -18.29
CA LEU A 97 -14.37 -17.89 -17.86
C LEU A 97 -15.01 -16.50 -17.82
N ASP A 98 -14.25 -15.42 -17.74
CA ASP A 98 -14.76 -14.07 -17.95
C ASP A 98 -14.72 -13.66 -19.43
N GLY A 99 -13.67 -14.03 -20.15
CA GLY A 99 -13.51 -13.83 -21.59
C GLY A 99 -13.52 -12.36 -22.05
N SER A 100 -13.44 -11.39 -21.14
CA SER A 100 -13.29 -9.97 -21.46
C SER A 100 -11.97 -9.43 -20.92
N GLU A 101 -11.40 -8.43 -21.62
CA GLU A 101 -10.09 -7.88 -21.24
C GLU A 101 -10.08 -7.24 -19.85
N ASN A 102 -11.22 -6.70 -19.40
CA ASN A 102 -11.35 -5.96 -18.15
C ASN A 102 -12.25 -6.65 -17.11
N LYS A 103 -12.45 -7.96 -17.24
CA LYS A 103 -13.18 -8.79 -16.26
C LYS A 103 -14.64 -8.36 -16.01
N LYS A 104 -15.28 -7.74 -17.01
CA LYS A 104 -16.61 -7.12 -16.86
C LYS A 104 -17.77 -8.11 -16.82
N ARG A 105 -17.57 -9.37 -17.23
CA ARG A 105 -18.65 -10.37 -17.31
C ARG A 105 -18.92 -10.99 -15.95
N LEU A 106 -17.86 -11.49 -15.31
CA LEU A 106 -17.89 -12.06 -13.97
C LEU A 106 -17.74 -10.99 -12.89
N GLY A 107 -16.95 -9.95 -13.16
CA GLY A 107 -16.53 -8.93 -12.22
C GLY A 107 -15.11 -9.17 -11.72
N ALA A 108 -14.29 -8.12 -11.75
CA ALA A 108 -12.94 -8.13 -11.18
C ALA A 108 -12.96 -8.45 -9.67
N ASN A 109 -14.02 -8.04 -8.98
CA ASN A 109 -14.27 -8.39 -7.58
C ASN A 109 -14.54 -9.90 -7.37
N ALA A 110 -15.28 -10.54 -8.27
CA ALA A 110 -15.51 -12.00 -8.20
C ALA A 110 -14.20 -12.78 -8.41
N THR A 111 -13.44 -12.41 -9.45
CA THR A 111 -12.21 -13.11 -9.84
C THR A 111 -11.10 -12.95 -8.80
N ILE A 112 -10.84 -11.73 -8.29
CA ILE A 112 -9.80 -11.53 -7.27
C ILE A 112 -10.17 -12.18 -5.93
N GLY A 113 -11.45 -12.15 -5.53
CA GLY A 113 -11.90 -12.79 -4.30
C GLY A 113 -11.64 -14.29 -4.31
N VAL A 114 -11.98 -14.96 -5.42
CA VAL A 114 -11.71 -16.40 -5.59
C VAL A 114 -10.20 -16.67 -5.66
N SER A 115 -9.46 -15.88 -6.44
CA SER A 115 -8.01 -16.03 -6.64
C SER A 115 -7.25 -15.99 -5.30
N LEU A 116 -7.57 -15.03 -4.43
CA LEU A 116 -6.95 -14.89 -3.11
C LEU A 116 -7.40 -15.98 -2.13
N ALA A 117 -8.69 -16.35 -2.13
CA ALA A 117 -9.20 -17.41 -1.26
C ALA A 117 -8.59 -18.79 -1.59
N VAL A 118 -8.31 -19.06 -2.88
CA VAL A 118 -7.58 -20.25 -3.33
C VAL A 118 -6.16 -20.26 -2.77
N ALA A 119 -5.41 -19.16 -2.90
CA ALA A 119 -4.06 -19.05 -2.36
C ALA A 119 -4.03 -19.24 -0.83
N ALA A 120 -4.99 -18.65 -0.12
CA ALA A 120 -5.15 -18.83 1.33
C ALA A 120 -5.44 -20.29 1.69
N ALA A 121 -6.33 -20.97 0.95
CA ALA A 121 -6.66 -22.37 1.20
C ALA A 121 -5.46 -23.29 0.95
N ALA A 122 -4.67 -23.02 -0.09
CA ALA A 122 -3.47 -23.78 -0.41
C ALA A 122 -2.36 -23.57 0.64
N ALA A 123 -2.16 -22.34 1.12
CA ALA A 123 -1.21 -22.04 2.18
C ALA A 123 -1.56 -22.78 3.48
N GLU A 124 -2.83 -22.70 3.89
CA GLU A 124 -3.35 -23.38 5.08
C GLU A 124 -3.24 -24.92 4.96
N HIS A 125 -3.50 -25.49 3.77
CA HIS A 125 -3.36 -26.93 3.52
C HIS A 125 -1.96 -27.44 3.82
N TYR A 126 -0.94 -26.66 3.46
CA TYR A 126 0.46 -26.99 3.74
C TYR A 126 0.92 -26.58 5.15
N GLY A 127 0.05 -25.93 5.94
CA GLY A 127 0.42 -25.37 7.24
C GLY A 127 1.49 -24.28 7.11
N LEU A 128 1.49 -23.54 6.00
CA LEU A 128 2.43 -22.45 5.74
C LEU A 128 1.72 -21.10 5.90
N PRO A 129 2.38 -20.10 6.51
CA PRO A 129 1.94 -18.71 6.39
C PRO A 129 1.85 -18.29 4.93
N LEU A 130 0.87 -17.44 4.60
CA LEU A 130 0.63 -17.03 3.22
C LEU A 130 1.86 -16.40 2.57
N TYR A 131 2.60 -15.53 3.27
CA TYR A 131 3.82 -14.94 2.72
C TYR A 131 4.92 -15.97 2.38
N ARG A 132 5.02 -17.08 3.15
CA ARG A 132 5.96 -18.18 2.85
C ARG A 132 5.47 -19.04 1.69
N TYR A 133 4.17 -19.31 1.63
CA TYR A 133 3.57 -20.06 0.52
C TYR A 133 3.79 -19.34 -0.82
N LEU A 134 3.57 -18.02 -0.86
CA LEU A 134 3.72 -17.22 -2.07
C LEU A 134 5.18 -16.90 -2.42
N GLY A 135 5.98 -16.51 -1.43
CA GLY A 135 7.32 -15.97 -1.63
C GLY A 135 8.47 -16.97 -1.48
N GLY A 136 8.17 -18.17 -0.96
CA GLY A 136 9.14 -19.20 -0.67
C GLY A 136 10.12 -18.82 0.44
N VAL A 137 11.27 -19.50 0.43
CA VAL A 137 12.23 -19.50 1.55
C VAL A 137 12.89 -18.15 1.83
N ASN A 138 12.90 -17.21 0.88
CA ASN A 138 13.61 -15.93 1.01
C ASN A 138 12.66 -14.73 1.25
N ALA A 139 11.38 -14.97 1.54
CA ALA A 139 10.43 -13.94 1.95
C ALA A 139 10.73 -13.48 3.39
N LYS A 140 11.31 -12.29 3.56
CA LYS A 140 11.81 -11.81 4.87
C LYS A 140 11.94 -10.30 5.02
N VAL A 141 11.73 -9.52 3.95
CA VAL A 141 11.86 -8.07 3.99
C VAL A 141 10.52 -7.44 4.37
N LEU A 142 10.49 -6.79 5.52
CA LEU A 142 9.34 -6.02 5.97
C LEU A 142 9.28 -4.69 5.20
N PRO A 143 8.07 -4.26 4.78
CA PRO A 143 7.93 -3.05 4.01
C PRO A 143 8.03 -1.79 4.87
N VAL A 144 8.63 -0.74 4.33
CA VAL A 144 8.58 0.61 4.87
C VAL A 144 7.16 1.16 4.65
N PRO A 145 6.41 1.50 5.71
CA PRO A 145 5.04 1.97 5.56
C PRO A 145 5.02 3.44 5.15
N GLN A 146 4.23 3.75 4.11
CA GLN A 146 3.83 5.11 3.76
C GLN A 146 2.49 5.40 4.45
N MET A 147 2.53 6.04 5.61
CA MET A 147 1.39 6.16 6.51
C MET A 147 0.66 7.47 6.24
N ASN A 148 -0.51 7.40 5.61
CA ASN A 148 -1.36 8.57 5.37
C ASN A 148 -1.89 9.13 6.71
N ILE A 149 -1.51 10.35 7.06
CA ILE A 149 -1.91 10.98 8.33
C ILE A 149 -2.73 12.26 8.14
N LEU A 150 -2.82 12.79 6.92
CA LEU A 150 -3.60 13.97 6.58
C LEU A 150 -4.13 13.86 5.15
N ASN A 151 -5.44 14.07 5.01
CA ASN A 151 -6.19 13.92 3.77
C ASN A 151 -6.59 15.27 3.17
N GLY A 152 -6.66 15.30 1.85
CA GLY A 152 -7.28 16.33 1.02
C GLY A 152 -7.96 15.70 -0.19
N GLY A 153 -8.16 16.48 -1.25
CA GLY A 153 -8.71 16.00 -2.52
C GLY A 153 -10.04 15.27 -2.35
N ALA A 154 -10.21 14.14 -3.05
CA ALA A 154 -11.44 13.36 -3.00
C ALA A 154 -11.65 12.58 -1.69
N HIS A 155 -10.63 12.48 -0.84
CA HIS A 155 -10.64 11.68 0.40
C HIS A 155 -11.09 12.49 1.63
N ALA A 156 -11.33 13.79 1.46
CA ALA A 156 -11.77 14.68 2.54
C ALA A 156 -12.71 15.78 2.02
N ASP A 157 -13.73 16.12 2.81
CA ASP A 157 -14.55 17.31 2.59
C ASP A 157 -13.84 18.54 3.19
N ASN A 158 -12.71 18.92 2.60
CA ASN A 158 -11.91 20.09 3.01
C ASN A 158 -11.39 20.86 1.78
N ASN A 159 -10.51 21.83 2.02
CA ASN A 159 -9.97 22.73 1.01
C ASN A 159 -8.52 22.44 0.62
N VAL A 160 -8.01 21.23 0.89
CA VAL A 160 -6.65 20.81 0.53
C VAL A 160 -6.70 20.10 -0.82
N ASP A 161 -5.85 20.49 -1.78
CA ASP A 161 -5.93 19.95 -3.15
C ASP A 161 -5.26 18.57 -3.27
N ILE A 162 -4.08 18.41 -2.67
CA ILE A 162 -3.33 17.14 -2.65
C ILE A 162 -4.10 16.12 -1.79
N GLN A 163 -4.27 14.91 -2.32
CA GLN A 163 -5.14 13.91 -1.75
C GLN A 163 -4.60 13.31 -0.44
N GLU A 164 -3.31 12.99 -0.37
CA GLU A 164 -2.73 12.39 0.84
C GLU A 164 -1.34 12.94 1.16
N PHE A 165 -1.11 13.14 2.47
CA PHE A 165 0.19 13.47 3.03
C PHE A 165 0.60 12.40 4.02
N MET A 166 1.73 11.75 3.72
CA MET A 166 2.18 10.55 4.40
C MET A 166 3.48 10.80 5.17
N VAL A 167 3.60 10.17 6.34
CA VAL A 167 4.87 10.02 7.04
C VAL A 167 5.46 8.65 6.78
N VAL A 168 6.78 8.63 6.61
CA VAL A 168 7.52 7.43 6.24
C VAL A 168 8.68 7.24 7.24
N PRO A 169 8.58 6.27 8.16
CA PRO A 169 9.54 6.07 9.26
C PRO A 169 10.83 5.34 8.84
N VAL A 170 11.59 5.94 7.92
CA VAL A 170 12.79 5.34 7.30
C VAL A 170 13.97 5.11 8.25
N GLY A 171 14.01 5.77 9.41
CA GLY A 171 15.11 5.65 10.38
C GLY A 171 14.92 4.57 11.44
N ALA A 172 13.84 3.79 11.38
CA ALA A 172 13.62 2.67 12.29
C ALA A 172 14.58 1.50 12.02
N SER A 173 14.87 0.71 13.06
CA SER A 173 15.67 -0.53 12.96
C SER A 173 14.89 -1.74 12.45
N ASP A 174 13.58 -1.72 12.66
CA ASP A 174 12.64 -2.81 12.44
C ASP A 174 11.24 -2.23 12.21
N PHE A 175 10.32 -3.05 11.72
CA PHE A 175 8.97 -2.62 11.38
C PHE A 175 8.15 -2.24 12.62
N ALA A 176 8.28 -2.97 13.73
CA ALA A 176 7.61 -2.62 14.99
C ALA A 176 7.96 -1.21 15.47
N ASN A 177 9.24 -0.83 15.44
CA ASN A 177 9.67 0.53 15.74
C ASN A 177 9.20 1.53 14.68
N ALA A 178 9.19 1.16 13.40
CA ALA A 178 8.67 2.00 12.32
C ALA A 178 7.20 2.37 12.55
N LEU A 179 6.36 1.37 12.85
CA LEU A 179 4.95 1.54 13.17
C LEU A 179 4.75 2.41 14.41
N ARG A 180 5.53 2.19 15.48
CA ARG A 180 5.49 3.01 16.69
C ARG A 180 5.82 4.47 16.37
N MET A 181 6.91 4.73 15.63
CA MET A 181 7.33 6.07 15.23
C MET A 181 6.21 6.81 14.49
N GLY A 182 5.61 6.18 13.47
CA GLY A 182 4.50 6.78 12.73
C GLY A 182 3.25 7.01 13.58
N THR A 183 2.94 6.09 14.50
CA THR A 183 1.79 6.20 15.42
C THR A 183 1.95 7.36 16.42
N GLU A 184 3.15 7.53 16.99
CA GLU A 184 3.46 8.66 17.86
C GLU A 184 3.33 10.00 17.12
N VAL A 185 3.82 10.08 15.88
CA VAL A 185 3.66 11.26 15.01
C VAL A 185 2.18 11.54 14.72
N TYR A 186 1.39 10.51 14.39
CA TYR A 186 -0.06 10.64 14.17
C TYR A 186 -0.79 11.22 15.40
N HIS A 187 -0.49 10.71 16.60
CA HIS A 187 -1.08 11.25 17.83
C HIS A 187 -0.61 12.66 18.16
N ALA A 188 0.66 12.98 17.88
CA ALA A 188 1.17 14.34 18.04
C ALA A 188 0.52 15.32 17.06
N LEU A 189 0.27 14.89 15.82
CA LEU A 189 -0.44 15.69 14.82
C LEU A 189 -1.86 16.02 15.30
N LYS A 190 -2.56 15.06 15.90
CA LYS A 190 -3.87 15.33 16.54
C LYS A 190 -3.79 16.46 17.57
N GLY A 191 -2.72 16.51 18.35
CA GLY A 191 -2.45 17.58 19.31
C GLY A 191 -2.14 18.92 18.63
N VAL A 192 -1.27 18.92 17.62
CA VAL A 192 -0.95 20.11 16.82
C VAL A 192 -2.21 20.72 16.22
N LEU A 193 -3.05 19.90 15.57
CA LEU A 193 -4.29 20.37 14.96
C LEU A 193 -5.23 21.02 15.98
N ARG A 194 -5.36 20.45 17.18
CA ARG A 194 -6.17 21.04 18.27
C ARG A 194 -5.60 22.37 18.76
N ASP A 195 -4.28 22.49 18.87
CA ASP A 195 -3.63 23.73 19.29
C ASP A 195 -3.86 24.87 18.28
N HIS A 196 -4.04 24.52 16.99
CA HIS A 196 -4.37 25.44 15.91
C HIS A 196 -5.88 25.59 15.66
N ASP A 197 -6.74 25.03 16.53
CA ASP A 197 -8.21 25.05 16.42
C ASP A 197 -8.74 24.43 15.10
N LEU A 198 -8.08 23.37 14.64
CA LEU A 198 -8.42 22.63 13.43
C LEU A 198 -9.16 21.32 13.74
N SER A 199 -9.97 20.86 12.78
CA SER A 199 -10.70 19.60 12.87
C SER A 199 -9.75 18.40 13.03
N THR A 200 -10.10 17.49 13.93
CA THR A 200 -9.47 16.17 14.06
C THR A 200 -10.38 15.05 13.60
N GLY A 201 -11.38 15.36 12.76
CA GLY A 201 -12.13 14.34 12.02
C GLY A 201 -11.21 13.59 11.06
N VAL A 202 -11.52 12.32 10.81
CA VAL A 202 -10.71 11.45 9.96
C VAL A 202 -11.46 11.10 8.67
N GLY A 203 -10.74 10.97 7.56
CA GLY A 203 -11.27 10.51 6.27
C GLY A 203 -11.28 8.98 6.16
N ASP A 204 -11.49 8.49 4.93
CA ASP A 204 -11.62 7.05 4.64
C ASP A 204 -10.36 6.25 5.04
N GLU A 205 -9.17 6.83 4.90
CA GLU A 205 -7.89 6.19 5.22
C GLU A 205 -7.46 6.38 6.69
N GLY A 206 -8.26 7.08 7.51
CA GLY A 206 -7.98 7.36 8.92
C GLY A 206 -7.08 8.58 9.17
N GLY A 207 -6.55 9.21 8.11
CA GLY A 207 -5.84 10.49 8.18
C GLY A 207 -6.78 11.64 8.56
N PHE A 208 -6.23 12.71 9.15
CA PHE A 208 -7.04 13.88 9.54
C PHE A 208 -7.47 14.71 8.33
N ALA A 209 -8.65 15.31 8.38
CA ALA A 209 -9.19 16.15 7.31
C ALA A 209 -9.44 17.61 7.77
N PRO A 210 -8.39 18.39 8.12
CA PRO A 210 -8.56 19.79 8.50
C PRO A 210 -8.75 20.69 7.27
N ASN A 211 -9.35 21.86 7.47
CA ASN A 211 -9.24 22.96 6.51
C ASN A 211 -7.92 23.71 6.74
N LEU A 212 -7.17 23.96 5.69
CA LEU A 212 -5.85 24.59 5.72
C LEU A 212 -5.77 25.74 4.72
N ARG A 213 -4.83 26.66 4.93
CA ARG A 213 -4.61 27.85 4.10
C ARG A 213 -3.95 27.54 2.76
N SER A 214 -3.25 26.42 2.65
CA SER A 214 -2.52 25.98 1.45
C SER A 214 -2.09 24.52 1.60
N ASN A 215 -1.66 23.88 0.50
CA ASN A 215 -1.08 22.54 0.55
C ASN A 215 0.23 22.51 1.34
N ILE A 216 0.98 23.63 1.34
CA ILE A 216 2.22 23.76 2.10
C ILE A 216 1.96 23.71 3.62
N GLU A 217 0.86 24.28 4.09
CA GLU A 217 0.53 24.28 5.53
C GLU A 217 0.31 22.85 6.04
N ALA A 218 -0.19 21.93 5.21
CA ALA A 218 -0.32 20.51 5.54
C ALA A 218 1.04 19.89 5.88
N ILE A 219 2.06 20.19 5.08
CA ILE A 219 3.44 19.74 5.32
C ILE A 219 3.99 20.36 6.61
N ASP A 220 3.77 21.66 6.82
CA ASP A 220 4.30 22.38 7.98
C ASP A 220 3.73 21.83 9.30
N VAL A 221 2.42 21.53 9.39
CA VAL A 221 1.82 20.95 10.61
C VAL A 221 2.27 19.51 10.88
N ILE A 222 2.50 18.72 9.82
CA ILE A 222 3.08 17.37 9.94
C ILE A 222 4.49 17.46 10.50
N LEU A 223 5.32 18.36 9.98
CA LEU A 223 6.69 18.54 10.47
C LEU A 223 6.72 19.10 11.89
N GLU A 224 5.76 19.94 12.27
CA GLU A 224 5.58 20.35 13.68
C GLU A 224 5.34 19.11 14.57
N ALA A 225 4.45 18.21 14.16
CA ALA A 225 4.16 16.97 14.88
C ALA A 225 5.37 16.05 15.00
N VAL A 226 6.14 15.86 13.92
CA VAL A 226 7.38 15.07 13.91
C VAL A 226 8.39 15.63 14.92
N ASN A 227 8.60 16.95 14.92
CA ASN A 227 9.51 17.59 15.87
C ASN A 227 8.99 17.50 17.32
N ARG A 228 7.67 17.57 17.53
CA ARG A 228 7.04 17.52 18.85
C ARG A 228 7.31 16.20 19.59
N VAL A 229 7.42 15.09 18.86
CA VAL A 229 7.78 13.77 19.43
C VAL A 229 9.28 13.49 19.42
N GLY A 230 10.09 14.44 18.96
CA GLY A 230 11.55 14.37 19.03
C GLY A 230 12.24 13.61 17.90
N TYR A 231 11.50 13.19 16.86
CA TYR A 231 12.09 12.61 15.65
C TYR A 231 12.68 13.71 14.76
N LYS A 232 13.73 13.36 14.00
CA LYS A 232 14.38 14.29 13.06
C LYS A 232 13.80 14.13 11.65
N PRO A 233 13.13 15.16 11.09
CA PRO A 233 12.75 15.16 9.68
C PRO A 233 13.95 14.95 8.76
N GLY A 234 13.77 14.17 7.69
CA GLY A 234 14.83 13.85 6.73
C GLY A 234 15.76 12.71 7.14
N ARG A 235 15.74 12.29 8.41
CA ARG A 235 16.58 11.18 8.92
C ARG A 235 15.75 10.06 9.54
N ASP A 236 14.89 10.41 10.49
CA ASP A 236 14.08 9.44 11.23
C ASP A 236 12.72 9.27 10.52
N ILE A 237 12.11 10.38 10.11
CA ILE A 237 10.87 10.46 9.34
C ILE A 237 11.12 11.27 8.06
N VAL A 238 10.73 10.73 6.91
CA VAL A 238 10.58 11.46 5.64
C VAL A 238 9.11 11.52 5.24
N LEU A 239 8.80 12.26 4.20
CA LEU A 239 7.42 12.45 3.72
C LEU A 239 7.21 11.81 2.35
N ALA A 240 5.98 11.42 2.09
CA ALA A 240 5.47 11.08 0.77
C ALA A 240 4.15 11.81 0.54
N ILE A 241 3.82 12.09 -0.71
CA ILE A 241 2.55 12.72 -1.08
C ILE A 241 1.89 11.95 -2.22
N ASP A 242 0.57 11.86 -2.16
CA ASP A 242 -0.26 11.42 -3.26
C ASP A 242 -1.07 12.61 -3.75
N CYS A 243 -0.74 13.05 -4.96
CA CYS A 243 -1.39 14.21 -5.56
C CYS A 243 -2.74 13.85 -6.15
N ALA A 244 -2.94 12.62 -6.65
CA ALA A 244 -4.11 12.25 -7.45
C ALA A 244 -4.46 13.30 -8.52
N ALA A 245 -3.46 13.73 -9.30
CA ALA A 245 -3.57 14.93 -10.15
C ALA A 245 -4.63 14.85 -11.26
N THR A 246 -5.14 13.66 -11.55
CA THR A 246 -6.33 13.45 -12.39
C THR A 246 -7.53 14.24 -11.84
N ALA A 247 -7.73 14.26 -10.52
CA ALA A 247 -8.88 14.90 -9.87
C ALA A 247 -8.91 16.43 -10.03
N PHE A 248 -7.75 17.06 -10.23
CA PHE A 248 -7.65 18.52 -10.40
C PHE A 248 -7.17 18.93 -11.80
N ARG A 249 -7.21 18.02 -12.77
CA ARG A 249 -6.90 18.32 -14.18
C ARG A 249 -8.05 19.11 -14.82
N GLU A 250 -7.72 20.23 -15.46
CA GLU A 250 -8.66 21.06 -16.22
C GLU A 250 -8.12 21.34 -17.63
N GLY A 251 -8.54 20.52 -18.59
CA GLY A 251 -8.09 20.63 -19.98
C GLY A 251 -6.58 20.38 -20.10
N SER A 252 -5.82 21.43 -20.40
CA SER A 252 -4.35 21.39 -20.50
C SER A 252 -3.61 21.89 -19.24
N HIS A 253 -4.35 22.24 -18.19
CA HIS A 253 -3.83 22.83 -16.96
C HIS A 253 -4.23 22.00 -15.73
N TYR A 254 -3.63 22.30 -14.59
CA TYR A 254 -3.95 21.72 -13.29
C TYR A 254 -4.40 22.82 -12.32
N ARG A 255 -5.48 22.59 -11.57
CA ARG A 255 -6.05 23.57 -10.62
C ARG A 255 -5.77 23.18 -9.17
N LEU A 256 -4.79 23.81 -8.53
CA LEU A 256 -4.57 23.75 -7.08
C LEU A 256 -5.29 24.95 -6.41
N ALA A 257 -6.57 24.80 -6.07
CA ALA A 257 -7.43 25.87 -5.57
C ALA A 257 -6.95 26.46 -4.23
N ALA A 258 -6.22 25.70 -3.41
CA ALA A 258 -5.63 26.19 -2.16
C ALA A 258 -4.40 27.07 -2.39
N GLU A 259 -3.87 27.14 -3.62
CA GLU A 259 -2.69 27.93 -3.96
C GLU A 259 -3.04 29.33 -4.49
N LYS A 260 -2.16 30.30 -4.22
CA LYS A 260 -2.34 31.70 -4.68
C LYS A 260 -2.41 31.83 -6.19
N LYS A 261 -1.64 31.00 -6.91
CA LYS A 261 -1.74 30.84 -8.36
C LYS A 261 -2.33 29.44 -8.60
N PRO A 262 -3.67 29.35 -8.71
CA PRO A 262 -4.31 28.05 -8.69
C PRO A 262 -4.17 27.29 -10.01
N LEU A 263 -4.13 27.98 -11.14
CA LEU A 263 -4.03 27.32 -12.46
C LEU A 263 -2.56 27.23 -12.90
N LEU A 264 -2.09 26.01 -13.12
CA LEU A 264 -0.70 25.69 -13.46
C LEU A 264 -0.64 24.94 -14.80
N THR A 265 0.34 25.26 -15.63
CA THR A 265 0.72 24.39 -16.76
C THR A 265 1.47 23.14 -16.26
N ARG A 266 1.76 22.18 -17.15
CA ARG A 266 2.63 21.03 -16.84
C ARG A 266 3.97 21.46 -16.25
N ASP A 267 4.67 22.39 -16.91
CA ASP A 267 5.96 22.90 -16.44
C ASP A 267 5.86 23.58 -15.07
N GLU A 268 4.79 24.36 -14.86
CA GLU A 268 4.59 25.05 -13.59
C GLU A 268 4.25 24.09 -12.44
N LEU A 269 3.55 22.99 -12.74
CA LEU A 269 3.29 21.91 -11.78
C LEU A 269 4.57 21.12 -11.45
N VAL A 270 5.39 20.77 -12.46
CA VAL A 270 6.72 20.17 -12.21
C VAL A 270 7.58 21.09 -11.34
N HIS A 271 7.59 22.39 -11.64
CA HIS A 271 8.34 23.36 -10.86
C HIS A 271 7.75 23.56 -9.45
N PHE A 272 6.43 23.38 -9.28
CA PHE A 272 5.82 23.33 -7.96
C PHE A 272 6.37 22.16 -7.13
N TYR A 273 6.40 20.94 -7.67
CA TYR A 273 7.00 19.80 -6.99
C TYR A 273 8.49 19.99 -6.72
N GLU A 274 9.26 20.52 -7.68
CA GLU A 274 10.68 20.82 -7.49
C GLU A 274 10.91 21.74 -6.29
N ARG A 275 10.08 22.78 -6.12
CA ARG A 275 10.14 23.67 -4.95
C ARG A 275 9.81 22.93 -3.65
N LEU A 276 8.83 22.04 -3.66
CA LEU A 276 8.53 21.21 -2.48
C LEU A 276 9.74 20.34 -2.10
N LEU A 277 10.32 19.61 -3.06
CA LEU A 277 11.51 18.77 -2.85
C LEU A 277 12.74 19.57 -2.38
N SER A 278 12.82 20.85 -2.73
CA SER A 278 13.93 21.72 -2.30
C SER A 278 13.83 22.15 -0.83
N ARG A 279 12.63 22.10 -0.25
CA ARG A 279 12.32 22.65 1.08
C ARG A 279 11.97 21.58 2.11
N TYR A 280 11.43 20.45 1.66
CA TYR A 280 10.84 19.44 2.53
C TYR A 280 11.46 18.07 2.23
N PRO A 281 11.56 17.17 3.23
CA PRO A 281 12.14 15.84 3.07
C PRO A 281 11.15 14.88 2.42
N ILE A 282 10.64 15.24 1.23
CA ILE A 282 9.72 14.42 0.45
C ILE A 282 10.56 13.47 -0.42
N VAL A 283 10.33 12.17 -0.27
CA VAL A 283 11.06 11.12 -1.00
C VAL A 283 10.21 10.42 -2.05
N SER A 284 8.90 10.63 -2.03
CA SER A 284 7.96 10.03 -2.96
C SER A 284 6.81 10.96 -3.34
N ILE A 285 6.46 10.97 -4.62
CA ILE A 285 5.31 11.65 -5.20
C ILE A 285 4.54 10.62 -6.03
N GLU A 286 3.31 10.37 -5.62
CA GLU A 286 2.34 9.54 -6.33
C GLU A 286 1.39 10.41 -7.16
N ASP A 287 1.09 9.95 -8.38
CA ASP A 287 0.18 10.58 -9.33
C ASP A 287 0.33 12.10 -9.45
N GLY A 288 1.59 12.53 -9.61
CA GLY A 288 1.95 13.94 -9.78
C GLY A 288 1.39 14.56 -11.07
N MET A 289 0.98 13.73 -12.04
CA MET A 289 0.33 14.12 -13.29
C MET A 289 -0.91 13.24 -13.52
N ALA A 290 -1.92 13.78 -14.18
CA ALA A 290 -3.13 13.04 -14.56
C ALA A 290 -2.84 11.75 -15.36
N GLU A 291 -3.70 10.74 -15.22
CA GLU A 291 -3.54 9.40 -15.82
C GLU A 291 -3.38 9.41 -17.35
N ASP A 292 -4.00 10.38 -18.03
CA ASP A 292 -3.96 10.53 -19.49
C ASP A 292 -2.82 11.45 -19.96
N ASP A 293 -2.09 12.10 -19.04
CA ASP A 293 -1.06 13.09 -19.36
C ASP A 293 0.35 12.49 -19.43
N TRP A 294 0.54 11.57 -20.36
CA TRP A 294 1.82 10.88 -20.55
C TRP A 294 2.99 11.82 -20.88
N GLU A 295 2.75 12.94 -21.56
CA GLU A 295 3.79 13.94 -21.84
C GLU A 295 4.15 14.73 -20.57
N GLY A 296 3.17 15.08 -19.75
CA GLY A 296 3.40 15.65 -18.42
C GLY A 296 4.17 14.70 -17.51
N TRP A 297 3.83 13.42 -17.52
CA TRP A 297 4.56 12.38 -16.79
C TRP A 297 6.01 12.23 -17.26
N LYS A 298 6.26 12.24 -18.58
CA LYS A 298 7.61 12.19 -19.13
C LYS A 298 8.42 13.43 -18.73
N LEU A 299 7.81 14.61 -18.76
CA LEU A 299 8.42 15.85 -18.28
C LEU A 299 8.78 15.76 -16.79
N LEU A 300 7.84 15.31 -15.95
CA LEU A 300 8.04 15.12 -14.51
C LEU A 300 9.18 14.13 -14.24
N THR A 301 9.21 13.02 -14.97
CA THR A 301 10.21 11.96 -14.81
C THR A 301 11.59 12.44 -15.24
N GLY A 302 11.69 13.14 -16.38
CA GLY A 302 12.94 13.74 -16.84
C GLY A 302 13.50 14.78 -15.86
N ALA A 303 12.62 15.57 -15.23
CA ALA A 303 13.03 16.60 -14.28
C ALA A 303 13.42 16.03 -12.90
N LEU A 304 12.63 15.10 -12.35
CA LEU A 304 12.71 14.72 -10.93
C LEU A 304 13.01 13.23 -10.68
N GLY A 305 12.85 12.35 -11.66
CA GLY A 305 12.91 10.89 -11.47
C GLY A 305 14.25 10.34 -10.99
N GLY A 306 15.34 11.09 -11.15
CA GLY A 306 16.66 10.75 -10.58
C GLY A 306 16.85 11.18 -9.11
N ARG A 307 15.88 11.91 -8.53
CA ARG A 307 15.95 12.52 -7.19
C ARG A 307 14.85 12.08 -6.24
N VAL A 308 13.71 11.65 -6.76
CA VAL A 308 12.52 11.28 -5.97
C VAL A 308 11.88 10.03 -6.55
N GLN A 309 11.23 9.24 -5.72
CA GLN A 309 10.33 8.20 -6.18
C GLN A 309 9.11 8.84 -6.85
N LEU A 310 8.77 8.41 -8.06
CA LEU A 310 7.60 8.82 -8.82
C LEU A 310 6.73 7.58 -9.02
N VAL A 311 5.64 7.52 -8.27
CA VAL A 311 4.72 6.38 -8.21
C VAL A 311 3.57 6.62 -9.17
N GLY A 312 3.43 5.74 -10.17
CA GLY A 312 2.23 5.70 -11.01
C GLY A 312 1.20 4.75 -10.41
N ASP A 313 0.02 5.28 -10.08
CA ASP A 313 -1.17 4.54 -9.66
C ASP A 313 -2.18 4.52 -10.81
N ASP A 314 -2.90 5.61 -11.06
CA ASP A 314 -3.95 5.69 -12.09
C ASP A 314 -3.40 5.49 -13.53
N ILE A 315 -2.14 5.88 -13.78
CA ILE A 315 -1.52 5.71 -15.10
C ILE A 315 -1.19 4.24 -15.44
N PHE A 316 -0.97 3.40 -14.42
CA PHE A 316 -0.58 2.00 -14.62
C PHE A 316 -1.66 1.01 -14.21
N VAL A 317 -2.54 1.35 -13.26
CA VAL A 317 -3.66 0.52 -12.76
C VAL A 317 -3.28 -0.95 -12.53
N THR A 318 -2.08 -1.19 -11.99
CA THR A 318 -1.55 -2.55 -11.79
C THR A 318 -1.55 -3.42 -13.07
N ASN A 319 -1.46 -2.80 -14.25
CA ASN A 319 -1.53 -3.44 -15.55
C ASN A 319 -0.14 -3.54 -16.18
N ARG A 320 0.31 -4.78 -16.41
CA ARG A 320 1.59 -5.09 -17.04
C ARG A 320 1.82 -4.35 -18.37
N LYS A 321 0.83 -4.31 -19.27
CA LYS A 321 0.97 -3.69 -20.60
C LYS A 321 1.19 -2.18 -20.49
N LEU A 322 0.44 -1.52 -19.60
CA LEU A 322 0.59 -0.08 -19.36
C LEU A 322 1.92 0.25 -18.71
N LEU A 323 2.37 -0.58 -17.76
CA LEU A 323 3.70 -0.47 -17.17
C LEU A 323 4.81 -0.60 -18.23
N GLU A 324 4.73 -1.61 -19.11
CA GLU A 324 5.69 -1.80 -20.21
C GLU A 324 5.73 -0.59 -21.17
N GLU A 325 4.58 0.03 -21.46
CA GLU A 325 4.51 1.28 -22.21
C GLU A 325 5.16 2.45 -21.44
N GLY A 326 4.88 2.57 -20.14
CA GLY A 326 5.49 3.55 -19.24
C GLY A 326 7.01 3.51 -19.26
N VAL A 327 7.56 2.31 -19.10
CA VAL A 327 9.00 2.07 -19.15
C VAL A 327 9.57 2.50 -20.51
N ARG A 328 8.96 2.07 -21.62
CA ARG A 328 9.42 2.44 -22.98
C ARG A 328 9.41 3.95 -23.22
N ARG A 329 8.50 4.67 -22.58
CA ARG A 329 8.38 6.13 -22.71
C ARG A 329 9.19 6.93 -21.69
N GLY A 330 9.81 6.26 -20.70
CA GLY A 330 10.53 6.91 -19.61
C GLY A 330 9.61 7.65 -18.65
N VAL A 331 8.51 7.01 -18.26
CA VAL A 331 7.47 7.57 -17.37
C VAL A 331 7.50 6.89 -16.01
N ALA A 332 7.55 7.70 -14.95
CA ALA A 332 7.64 7.28 -13.56
C ALA A 332 8.91 6.45 -13.27
N ASN A 333 9.04 5.93 -12.05
CA ASN A 333 10.09 4.97 -11.67
C ASN A 333 9.60 3.94 -10.65
N THR A 334 8.31 3.97 -10.32
CA THR A 334 7.66 3.12 -9.34
C THR A 334 6.21 2.90 -9.75
N VAL A 335 5.68 1.72 -9.44
CA VAL A 335 4.26 1.39 -9.67
C VAL A 335 3.57 1.10 -8.33
N LEU A 336 2.37 1.65 -8.15
CA LEU A 336 1.48 1.27 -7.07
C LEU A 336 0.74 -0.02 -7.48
N ILE A 337 0.77 -1.02 -6.60
CA ILE A 337 0.18 -2.34 -6.85
C ILE A 337 -1.09 -2.46 -6.01
N LYS A 338 -2.23 -2.63 -6.67
CA LYS A 338 -3.54 -2.86 -6.07
C LYS A 338 -4.16 -4.10 -6.74
N PRO A 339 -4.17 -5.27 -6.07
CA PRO A 339 -4.58 -6.53 -6.70
C PRO A 339 -5.97 -6.48 -7.37
N ASN A 340 -6.91 -5.74 -6.79
CA ASN A 340 -8.26 -5.60 -7.34
C ASN A 340 -8.35 -4.70 -8.59
N GLN A 341 -7.33 -3.87 -8.90
CA GLN A 341 -7.28 -3.11 -10.16
C GLN A 341 -7.04 -4.01 -11.38
N ILE A 342 -6.36 -5.16 -11.20
CA ILE A 342 -6.08 -6.11 -12.28
C ILE A 342 -6.95 -7.35 -12.22
N GLY A 343 -7.28 -7.84 -11.02
CA GLY A 343 -8.36 -8.82 -10.79
C GLY A 343 -7.94 -10.28 -10.59
N THR A 344 -6.65 -10.62 -10.60
CA THR A 344 -6.15 -11.92 -10.13
C THR A 344 -4.81 -11.79 -9.42
N LEU A 345 -4.47 -12.77 -8.58
CA LEU A 345 -3.16 -12.82 -7.93
C LEU A 345 -2.06 -13.00 -8.97
N SER A 346 -2.19 -13.93 -9.92
CA SER A 346 -1.17 -14.17 -10.94
C SER A 346 -0.84 -12.92 -11.76
N GLU A 347 -1.84 -12.17 -12.25
CA GLU A 347 -1.58 -10.91 -12.98
C GLU A 347 -0.95 -9.82 -12.09
N THR A 348 -1.30 -9.80 -10.80
CA THR A 348 -0.65 -8.91 -9.82
C THR A 348 0.84 -9.23 -9.70
N LEU A 349 1.17 -10.53 -9.59
CA LEU A 349 2.56 -11.00 -9.48
C LEU A 349 3.35 -10.74 -10.76
N ASP A 350 2.72 -10.91 -11.92
CA ASP A 350 3.32 -10.59 -13.22
C ASP A 350 3.66 -9.10 -13.34
N CYS A 351 2.77 -8.21 -12.87
CA CYS A 351 3.03 -6.77 -12.84
C CYS A 351 4.22 -6.43 -11.91
N ILE A 352 4.27 -7.04 -10.71
CA ILE A 352 5.39 -6.90 -9.77
C ILE A 352 6.70 -7.37 -10.41
N ALA A 353 6.70 -8.56 -11.03
CA ALA A 353 7.89 -9.13 -11.66
C ALA A 353 8.38 -8.22 -12.80
N THR A 354 7.47 -7.78 -13.66
CA THR A 354 7.75 -6.86 -14.77
C THR A 354 8.37 -5.55 -14.28
N ALA A 355 7.82 -4.94 -13.22
CA ALA A 355 8.37 -3.73 -12.63
C ALA A 355 9.84 -3.93 -12.22
N ARG A 356 10.13 -5.03 -11.54
CA ARG A 356 11.49 -5.34 -11.06
C ARG A 356 12.46 -5.61 -12.20
N GLU A 357 12.03 -6.30 -13.26
CA GLU A 357 12.85 -6.55 -14.45
C GLU A 357 13.28 -5.24 -15.12
N PHE A 358 12.41 -4.22 -15.11
CA PHE A 358 12.72 -2.89 -15.64
C PHE A 358 13.36 -1.94 -14.62
N GLY A 359 13.68 -2.42 -13.42
CA GLY A 359 14.30 -1.61 -12.36
C GLY A 359 13.37 -0.60 -11.70
N TYR A 360 12.05 -0.73 -11.88
CA TYR A 360 11.06 0.04 -11.12
C TYR A 360 10.93 -0.52 -9.71
N SER A 361 10.71 0.36 -8.75
CA SER A 361 10.29 -0.08 -7.42
C SER A 361 8.78 -0.34 -7.41
N THR A 362 8.28 -1.02 -6.38
CA THR A 362 6.85 -1.31 -6.21
C THR A 362 6.39 -0.87 -4.83
N VAL A 363 5.14 -0.43 -4.76
CA VAL A 363 4.47 -0.12 -3.49
C VAL A 363 3.15 -0.87 -3.48
N ILE A 364 3.00 -1.90 -2.63
CA ILE A 364 1.71 -2.58 -2.48
C ILE A 364 0.75 -1.69 -1.68
N SER A 365 -0.49 -1.60 -2.13
CA SER A 365 -1.45 -0.62 -1.61
C SER A 365 -2.79 -1.22 -1.24
N HIS A 366 -3.40 -0.61 -0.22
CA HIS A 366 -4.81 -0.75 0.11
C HIS A 366 -5.73 -0.05 -0.93
N ARG A 367 -7.04 -0.11 -0.70
CA ARG A 367 -8.04 0.81 -1.30
C ARG A 367 -8.76 1.65 -0.23
N SER A 368 -9.49 2.68 -0.64
CA SER A 368 -10.25 3.53 0.30
C SER A 368 -11.41 2.78 0.97
N GLY A 369 -12.09 1.85 0.29
CA GLY A 369 -12.95 0.84 0.92
C GLY A 369 -12.16 -0.43 1.20
N GLU A 370 -11.80 -0.70 2.44
CA GLU A 370 -11.09 -1.92 2.85
C GLU A 370 -11.95 -2.83 3.72
N THR A 371 -11.42 -4.02 4.00
CA THR A 371 -12.01 -4.99 4.92
C THR A 371 -11.00 -5.35 6.02
N GLU A 372 -11.33 -6.34 6.86
CA GLU A 372 -10.40 -6.96 7.80
C GLU A 372 -9.34 -7.85 7.14
N ASP A 373 -9.45 -8.11 5.82
CA ASP A 373 -8.48 -8.90 5.05
C ASP A 373 -7.07 -8.30 5.18
N THR A 374 -6.03 -9.13 5.22
CA THR A 374 -4.65 -8.66 5.41
C THR A 374 -3.68 -9.11 4.32
N THR A 375 -4.19 -9.70 3.23
CA THR A 375 -3.42 -10.33 2.16
C THR A 375 -2.30 -9.44 1.61
N ILE A 376 -2.53 -8.13 1.49
CA ILE A 376 -1.50 -7.21 0.96
C ILE A 376 -0.26 -7.10 1.86
N ALA A 377 -0.38 -7.35 3.17
CA ALA A 377 0.76 -7.42 4.09
C ALA A 377 1.63 -8.64 3.76
N ASP A 378 0.99 -9.80 3.59
CA ASP A 378 1.67 -11.04 3.19
C ASP A 378 2.32 -10.92 1.81
N ILE A 379 1.64 -10.32 0.82
CA ILE A 379 2.22 -10.06 -0.52
C ILE A 379 3.46 -9.15 -0.42
N ALA A 380 3.42 -8.12 0.44
CA ALA A 380 4.56 -7.22 0.65
C ALA A 380 5.84 -7.97 1.03
N VAL A 381 5.70 -8.92 1.96
CA VAL A 381 6.82 -9.71 2.49
C VAL A 381 7.18 -10.87 1.58
N ALA A 382 6.19 -11.56 1.01
CA ALA A 382 6.37 -12.68 0.09
C ALA A 382 7.38 -12.34 -1.02
N PHE A 383 7.20 -11.16 -1.62
CA PHE A 383 8.02 -10.73 -2.74
C PHE A 383 9.09 -9.71 -2.36
N ASN A 384 9.28 -9.46 -1.06
CA ASN A 384 10.25 -8.50 -0.55
C ASN A 384 10.12 -7.12 -1.23
N LEU A 385 8.88 -6.61 -1.36
CA LEU A 385 8.57 -5.40 -2.13
C LEU A 385 9.18 -4.14 -1.51
N GLY A 386 9.45 -4.19 -0.20
CA GLY A 386 10.14 -3.14 0.54
C GLY A 386 9.29 -1.94 0.92
N GLN A 387 8.10 -1.75 0.35
CA GLN A 387 7.21 -0.63 0.65
C GLN A 387 5.73 -1.04 0.66
N ILE A 388 4.94 -0.39 1.52
CA ILE A 388 3.48 -0.58 1.63
C ILE A 388 2.78 0.75 1.88
N LYS A 389 1.63 0.98 1.23
CA LYS A 389 0.71 2.10 1.48
C LYS A 389 -0.62 1.53 2.00
N THR A 390 -0.84 1.58 3.31
CA THR A 390 -2.04 0.96 3.93
C THR A 390 -2.78 1.88 4.91
N GLY A 391 -2.61 3.20 4.74
CA GLY A 391 -3.40 4.23 5.45
C GLY A 391 -2.82 4.65 6.80
N ALA A 392 -3.61 5.38 7.58
CA ALA A 392 -3.24 5.83 8.91
C ALA A 392 -3.11 4.67 9.90
N PRO A 393 -2.37 4.82 11.02
CA PRO A 393 -2.46 3.91 12.16
C PRO A 393 -3.76 4.13 12.96
N ALA A 394 -4.88 4.16 12.25
CA ALA A 394 -6.23 4.37 12.75
C ALA A 394 -7.22 3.63 11.86
N ARG A 395 -8.40 3.31 12.42
CA ARG A 395 -9.43 2.45 11.81
C ARG A 395 -8.94 1.00 11.61
N SER A 396 -9.75 0.02 12.02
CA SER A 396 -9.31 -1.37 12.13
C SER A 396 -8.93 -1.99 10.79
N GLU A 397 -9.57 -1.57 9.70
CA GLU A 397 -9.28 -2.05 8.34
C GLU A 397 -7.87 -1.67 7.85
N ARG A 398 -7.26 -0.61 8.42
CA ARG A 398 -5.86 -0.21 8.17
C ARG A 398 -4.93 -0.92 9.14
N VAL A 399 -5.27 -0.80 10.43
CA VAL A 399 -4.50 -1.36 11.55
C VAL A 399 -4.39 -2.88 11.45
N ALA A 400 -5.35 -3.58 10.85
CA ALA A 400 -5.27 -5.02 10.60
C ALA A 400 -4.03 -5.40 9.78
N LYS A 401 -3.69 -4.63 8.74
CA LYS A 401 -2.51 -4.89 7.90
C LYS A 401 -1.21 -4.61 8.65
N TYR A 402 -1.17 -3.52 9.43
CA TYR A 402 -0.03 -3.24 10.30
C TYR A 402 0.16 -4.34 11.37
N ASN A 403 -0.92 -4.82 11.98
CA ASN A 403 -0.86 -5.92 12.94
C ASN A 403 -0.44 -7.23 12.29
N GLN A 404 -0.81 -7.47 11.03
CA GLN A 404 -0.33 -8.63 10.30
C GLN A 404 1.18 -8.55 10.05
N LEU A 405 1.69 -7.37 9.67
CA LEU A 405 3.13 -7.16 9.52
C LEU A 405 3.90 -7.34 10.84
N LEU A 406 3.33 -6.94 11.99
CA LEU A 406 3.90 -7.24 13.31
C LEU A 406 3.99 -8.76 13.55
N ARG A 407 2.95 -9.53 13.21
CA ARG A 407 2.97 -10.99 13.36
C ARG A 407 4.00 -11.64 12.44
N ILE A 408 4.09 -11.17 11.19
CA ILE A 408 5.08 -11.68 10.23
C ILE A 408 6.50 -11.37 10.72
N GLU A 409 6.76 -10.17 11.22
CA GLU A 409 8.05 -9.81 11.81
C GLU A 409 8.38 -10.67 13.04
N GLU A 410 7.41 -10.90 13.93
CA GLU A 410 7.57 -11.78 15.09
C GLU A 410 7.90 -13.22 14.68
N GLU A 411 7.21 -13.76 13.66
CA GLU A 411 7.43 -15.11 13.16
C GLU A 411 8.81 -15.27 12.48
N LEU A 412 9.24 -14.26 11.73
CA LEU A 412 10.57 -14.24 11.10
C LEU A 412 11.71 -14.12 12.12
N GLY A 413 11.46 -13.50 13.27
CA GLY A 413 12.45 -13.32 14.32
C GLY A 413 13.72 -12.61 13.81
N GLU A 414 14.89 -13.21 14.06
CA GLU A 414 16.18 -12.64 13.64
C GLU A 414 16.39 -12.60 12.11
N GLU A 415 15.56 -13.32 11.33
CA GLU A 415 15.62 -13.29 9.87
C GLU A 415 14.92 -12.08 9.25
N ALA A 416 14.09 -11.37 10.03
CA ALA A 416 13.36 -10.20 9.57
C ALA A 416 14.30 -9.07 9.15
N VAL A 417 14.06 -8.50 7.98
CA VAL A 417 14.87 -7.39 7.45
C VAL A 417 14.00 -6.17 7.21
N TYR A 418 14.32 -5.07 7.87
CA TYR A 418 13.75 -3.76 7.57
C TYR A 418 14.80 -2.87 6.91
N ARG A 419 14.54 -2.47 5.66
CA ARG A 419 15.53 -1.72 4.85
C ARG A 419 15.49 -0.21 5.04
N GLY A 420 14.48 0.32 5.74
CA GLY A 420 14.35 1.75 6.01
C GLY A 420 14.60 2.61 4.78
N ALA A 421 15.51 3.57 4.89
CA ALA A 421 15.81 4.51 3.82
C ALA A 421 16.34 3.87 2.50
N GLU A 422 16.88 2.64 2.53
CA GLU A 422 17.47 2.00 1.35
C GLU A 422 16.46 1.65 0.26
N VAL A 423 15.16 1.66 0.57
CA VAL A 423 14.10 1.37 -0.41
C VAL A 423 13.84 2.54 -1.38
N PHE A 424 14.37 3.72 -1.09
CA PHE A 424 14.23 4.92 -1.91
C PHE A 424 15.51 5.23 -2.71
N PRO A 425 15.42 6.03 -3.79
CA PRO A 425 16.62 6.47 -4.51
C PRO A 425 17.65 7.12 -3.57
N ARG A 426 18.93 6.76 -3.68
CA ARG A 426 19.99 7.29 -2.78
C ARG A 426 20.05 8.82 -2.76
N SER A 427 19.78 9.46 -3.89
CA SER A 427 19.66 10.92 -4.01
C SER A 427 18.49 11.50 -3.20
N ALA A 428 17.37 10.78 -3.08
CA ALA A 428 16.20 11.20 -2.30
C ALA A 428 16.50 11.26 -0.80
N VAL A 429 17.31 10.32 -0.30
CA VAL A 429 17.64 10.20 1.13
C VAL A 429 18.84 11.08 1.53
N LEU A 430 19.83 11.24 0.64
CA LEU A 430 21.01 12.05 0.90
C LEU A 430 20.76 13.56 0.73
N LEU A 431 19.65 13.95 0.10
CA LEU A 431 19.26 15.35 -0.04
C LEU A 431 18.69 15.91 1.27
N ARG A 432 19.63 16.25 2.15
CA ARG A 432 19.64 17.46 2.99
C ARG A 432 18.71 17.44 4.20
N VAL A 433 19.34 17.60 5.35
CA VAL A 433 18.83 18.42 6.46
C VAL A 433 18.83 19.89 5.98
N PRO A 434 17.72 20.64 6.02
CA PRO A 434 17.83 22.08 6.01
C PRO A 434 17.03 22.77 7.13
N VAL A 435 17.77 23.63 7.83
CA VAL A 435 17.38 24.93 8.41
C VAL A 435 16.24 24.95 9.43
N SER A 436 16.58 25.47 10.63
CA SER A 436 15.65 25.77 11.71
C SER A 436 14.38 26.46 11.19
N VAL A 437 13.22 25.88 11.48
CA VAL A 437 11.92 26.53 11.31
C VAL A 437 11.95 27.84 12.11
N SER A 438 12.03 28.97 11.42
CA SER A 438 11.98 30.28 12.04
C SER A 438 10.59 30.49 12.65
N LYS A 439 10.53 30.73 13.96
CA LYS A 439 9.30 31.05 14.69
C LYS A 439 8.52 32.18 13.99
N PRO A 440 7.17 32.14 13.98
CA PRO A 440 6.37 33.22 13.40
C PRO A 440 6.71 34.54 14.08
N SER A 441 7.07 35.55 13.27
CA SER A 441 7.32 36.89 13.76
C SER A 441 6.03 37.48 14.32
N LYS A 442 6.05 37.89 15.60
CA LYS A 442 4.99 38.74 16.16
C LYS A 442 5.03 40.08 15.42
N GLN A 443 4.13 40.27 14.46
CA GLN A 443 3.86 41.58 13.90
C GLN A 443 3.43 42.52 15.04
N ARG A 444 4.30 43.46 15.38
CA ARG A 444 3.97 44.64 16.17
C ARG A 444 2.95 45.46 15.37
N ARG A 445 1.70 45.50 15.85
CA ARG A 445 0.75 46.53 15.43
C ARG A 445 1.14 47.85 16.11
N SER A 446 1.55 48.82 15.31
CA SER A 446 1.55 50.23 15.64
C SER A 446 0.10 50.74 15.66
N GLY A 447 -0.30 51.41 16.73
CA GLY A 447 -1.62 52.03 16.83
C GLY A 447 -1.84 52.65 18.20
N THR A 448 -1.68 53.96 18.25
CA THR A 448 -1.82 54.88 19.38
C THR A 448 -3.25 55.00 19.93
N SER A 449 -3.41 54.94 21.25
CA SER A 449 -4.17 55.91 22.07
C SER A 449 -4.12 55.55 23.56
N ALA A 450 -3.84 56.56 24.40
CA ALA A 450 -3.84 56.47 25.87
C ALA A 450 -5.28 56.39 26.42
N PRO A 451 -5.46 55.95 27.68
CA PRO A 451 -5.61 56.95 28.74
C PRO A 451 -4.97 56.60 30.11
N THR A 452 -4.51 57.69 30.75
CA THR A 452 -4.34 58.04 32.17
C THR A 452 -4.44 57.00 33.30
N ASP A 453 -3.36 56.96 34.09
CA ASP A 453 -3.25 56.95 35.56
C ASP A 453 -4.31 56.26 36.44
N ARG A 454 -3.87 55.25 37.20
CA ARG A 454 -3.96 55.23 38.68
C ARG A 454 -3.14 54.10 39.32
N ALA A 455 -2.29 54.51 40.27
CA ALA A 455 -1.91 53.87 41.53
C ALA A 455 -1.26 52.45 41.56
N ARG A 456 0.00 52.46 42.02
CA ARG A 456 0.81 51.41 42.69
C ARG A 456 0.12 50.85 43.98
N PRO A 457 0.55 49.71 44.60
CA PRO A 457 1.96 49.37 44.83
C PRO A 457 2.44 47.90 44.85
N SER A 458 3.76 47.82 44.61
CA SER A 458 4.81 46.86 44.99
C SER A 458 4.48 45.59 45.78
N MET A 459 5.11 44.48 45.36
CA MET A 459 5.81 43.60 46.31
C MET A 459 7.08 43.00 45.71
N ARG A 460 8.07 42.83 46.59
CA ARG A 460 9.51 42.65 46.37
C ARG A 460 9.89 41.23 45.96
N ALA A 461 11.07 41.17 45.34
CA ALA A 461 11.92 40.01 45.13
C ALA A 461 12.26 39.26 46.43
N PHE A 462 12.46 37.95 46.31
CA PHE A 462 13.27 37.15 47.24
C PHE A 462 14.25 36.29 46.43
N THR A 463 15.53 36.59 46.62
CA THR A 463 16.68 35.78 46.22
C THR A 463 17.27 35.14 47.49
N GLY A 464 17.78 33.92 47.38
CA GLY A 464 18.54 33.26 48.45
C GLY A 464 18.61 31.74 48.24
N ARG A 465 19.63 31.26 47.52
CA ARG A 465 20.82 30.58 48.05
C ARG A 465 20.53 29.33 48.90
N LEU A 466 21.01 28.19 48.42
CA LEU A 466 21.76 27.23 49.23
C LEU A 466 22.86 26.56 48.38
N ARG A 467 24.08 26.60 48.91
CA ARG A 467 25.32 25.95 48.43
C ARG A 467 25.67 24.83 49.40
N GLY A 468 26.33 23.79 48.89
CA GLY A 468 27.19 22.85 49.66
C GLY A 468 26.66 21.42 49.70
N ILE A 469 27.45 20.34 49.63
CA ILE A 469 28.88 20.13 49.93
C ILE A 469 29.29 18.67 49.51
N ARG A 470 30.56 18.48 49.10
CA ARG A 470 31.44 17.26 49.05
C ARG A 470 31.05 16.06 48.15
N SER A 471 31.86 15.45 47.26
CA SER A 471 33.30 15.11 47.09
C SER A 471 33.69 13.66 47.49
N LEU A 472 34.41 13.00 46.56
CA LEU A 472 35.47 11.95 46.70
C LEU A 472 35.16 10.44 46.68
N ALA A 473 35.65 9.76 45.63
CA ALA A 473 36.59 8.58 45.59
C ALA A 473 36.66 8.10 44.11
N ARG A 474 37.75 8.14 43.31
CA ARG A 474 39.11 7.54 43.27
C ARG A 474 39.22 6.00 43.28
N ARG A 475 39.64 5.50 42.09
CA ARG A 475 40.71 4.52 41.75
C ARG A 475 40.68 3.08 42.30
N ALA A 476 40.78 2.11 41.38
CA ALA A 476 41.90 1.16 41.19
C ALA A 476 41.61 0.32 39.92
N ALA A 477 42.47 0.33 38.88
CA ALA A 477 43.54 -0.64 38.57
C ALA A 477 42.99 -1.94 37.92
N GLY A 478 43.55 -2.52 36.86
CA GLY A 478 44.78 -2.29 36.11
C GLY A 478 45.30 -3.64 35.55
N GLY A 479 45.92 -3.60 34.36
CA GLY A 479 46.88 -4.60 33.84
C GLY A 479 46.28 -5.89 33.26
N GLY A 480 46.83 -6.53 32.22
CA GLY A 480 48.05 -6.37 31.41
C GLY A 480 48.00 -7.45 30.30
N ALA A 481 48.40 -7.14 29.07
CA ALA A 481 49.72 -7.47 28.47
C ALA A 481 49.91 -8.97 28.17
N GLY A 482 49.97 -9.36 26.89
CA GLY A 482 51.21 -9.61 26.11
C GLY A 482 50.97 -10.90 25.29
N HIS A 483 51.58 -11.24 24.16
CA HIS A 483 52.84 -10.94 23.47
C HIS A 483 52.66 -11.43 22.01
N ALA A 484 53.10 -10.73 20.97
CA ALA A 484 54.47 -10.62 20.42
C ALA A 484 54.75 -11.61 19.27
N ASP A 485 55.18 -11.04 18.14
CA ASP A 485 56.23 -11.46 17.19
C ASP A 485 55.82 -11.06 15.77
N GLY A 486 56.63 -10.42 14.93
CA GLY A 486 58.03 -10.07 15.03
C GLY A 486 58.62 -10.06 13.62
N THR A 487 59.21 -8.92 13.21
CA THR A 487 60.24 -8.75 12.14
C THR A 487 59.80 -9.08 10.70
N GLY A 488 60.19 -8.37 9.63
CA GLY A 488 61.28 -7.44 9.34
C GLY A 488 61.79 -7.78 7.93
N GLY A 489 62.00 -6.80 7.04
CA GLY A 489 62.69 -7.06 5.77
C GLY A 489 62.29 -6.19 4.58
N THR A 490 63.18 -5.27 4.23
CA THR A 490 63.22 -4.27 3.15
C THR A 490 63.66 -4.82 1.77
N ALA A 491 63.20 -4.18 0.67
CA ALA A 491 63.97 -3.84 -0.56
C ALA A 491 63.00 -3.12 -1.56
N GLU A 492 63.20 -1.84 -1.92
CA GLU A 492 63.88 -1.34 -3.15
C GLU A 492 63.50 -2.12 -4.44
N GLY A 493 63.09 -1.55 -5.58
CA GLY A 493 63.25 -0.24 -6.22
C GLY A 493 63.40 -0.47 -7.74
N ARG A 494 63.14 0.57 -8.56
CA ARG A 494 63.18 0.66 -10.07
C ARG A 494 61.84 0.33 -10.76
N GLY A 495 61.25 1.13 -11.65
CA GLY A 495 61.72 2.28 -12.44
C GLY A 495 61.71 1.96 -13.94
N VAL A 496 61.28 2.93 -14.78
CA VAL A 496 61.28 3.01 -16.27
C VAL A 496 59.99 2.45 -16.93
N SER A 497 59.03 3.22 -17.47
CA SER A 497 58.96 4.32 -18.46
C SER A 497 59.09 3.90 -19.93
N GLY A 498 58.07 4.20 -20.74
CA GLY A 498 58.11 4.13 -22.21
C GLY A 498 56.88 4.83 -22.83
N GLN A 499 57.10 6.05 -23.32
CA GLN A 499 56.18 6.97 -23.99
C GLN A 499 56.05 6.73 -25.51
N ALA A 500 55.11 7.49 -26.10
CA ALA A 500 55.05 8.03 -27.47
C ALA A 500 54.42 7.10 -28.52
N GLY A 501 53.54 7.53 -29.42
CA GLY A 501 53.04 8.83 -29.92
C GLY A 501 51.91 8.49 -30.94
N GLY A 502 51.11 9.35 -31.57
CA GLY A 502 51.09 10.78 -31.81
C GLY A 502 50.44 11.00 -33.20
N GLY A 503 49.57 12.02 -33.35
CA GLY A 503 49.09 12.59 -34.64
C GLY A 503 47.72 12.09 -35.12
N ARG A 504 46.60 12.84 -35.06
CA ARG A 504 46.15 14.10 -35.72
C ARG A 504 45.91 14.05 -37.24
N ALA A 505 44.67 14.40 -37.60
CA ALA A 505 44.12 15.10 -38.79
C ALA A 505 42.87 14.33 -39.26
N GLY A 506 41.64 14.86 -39.35
CA GLY A 506 41.20 16.19 -39.76
C GLY A 506 40.87 16.15 -41.25
N VAL A 507 39.60 16.34 -41.65
CA VAL A 507 39.11 17.01 -42.87
C VAL A 507 37.58 16.91 -42.96
N GLU A 508 36.98 18.05 -43.29
CA GLU A 508 35.56 18.34 -43.55
C GLU A 508 35.05 17.72 -44.86
N GLY A 509 33.72 17.63 -45.02
CA GLY A 509 33.09 17.35 -46.32
C GLY A 509 31.57 17.46 -46.26
N GLN A 510 31.06 18.52 -46.87
CA GLN A 510 29.64 18.87 -47.01
C GLN A 510 28.88 17.99 -48.01
N ALA A 511 27.55 18.16 -47.97
CA ALA A 511 26.63 18.32 -49.11
C ALA A 511 25.65 17.17 -49.45
N GLU A 512 24.38 17.53 -49.26
CA GLU A 512 23.24 17.44 -50.19
C GLU A 512 22.68 16.08 -50.66
N GLY A 513 21.37 15.95 -50.40
CA GLY A 513 20.40 15.76 -51.48
C GLY A 513 19.84 14.34 -51.68
N GLY A 514 18.51 14.21 -51.66
CA GLY A 514 17.85 13.08 -52.32
C GLY A 514 16.54 12.64 -51.67
N ARG A 515 15.42 13.00 -52.30
CA ARG A 515 14.08 12.47 -52.05
C ARG A 515 13.94 11.03 -52.57
N GLY A 516 13.05 10.26 -51.95
CA GLY A 516 12.47 9.01 -52.49
C GLY A 516 11.83 8.21 -51.35
N SER A 517 10.53 8.39 -51.07
CA SER A 517 9.40 7.58 -51.56
C SER A 517 9.50 6.08 -51.26
N THR A 518 8.52 5.62 -50.47
CA THR A 518 7.90 4.28 -50.43
C THR A 518 8.80 3.06 -50.24
N GLU A 519 8.58 2.32 -49.16
CA GLU A 519 8.19 0.90 -49.26
C GLU A 519 7.68 0.34 -47.93
N GLN A 520 6.45 -0.18 -47.99
CA GLN A 520 5.94 -1.20 -47.10
C GLN A 520 6.74 -2.49 -47.36
N LEU A 521 7.25 -3.14 -46.31
CA LEU A 521 7.64 -4.54 -46.38
C LEU A 521 7.09 -5.27 -45.16
N GLY A 522 6.09 -6.10 -45.42
CA GLY A 522 5.58 -7.10 -44.50
C GLY A 522 6.56 -8.25 -44.33
N TRP A 523 6.46 -8.92 -43.18
CA TRP A 523 7.19 -10.15 -42.88
C TRP A 523 6.28 -11.38 -43.07
N PRO A 524 6.79 -12.49 -43.63
CA PRO A 524 5.99 -13.69 -43.92
C PRO A 524 5.77 -14.60 -42.69
N PRO A 525 4.76 -15.50 -42.72
CA PRO A 525 4.42 -16.39 -41.62
C PRO A 525 5.02 -17.79 -41.79
N GLU A 526 5.49 -18.39 -40.70
CA GLU A 526 5.73 -19.83 -40.56
C GLU A 526 5.44 -20.25 -39.12
N LYS A 527 4.94 -21.43 -38.75
CA LYS A 527 4.26 -22.55 -39.40
C LYS A 527 3.67 -23.35 -38.23
N ALA A 528 2.42 -23.76 -38.33
CA ALA A 528 1.80 -24.70 -37.41
C ALA A 528 2.39 -26.11 -37.58
N VAL A 529 2.60 -26.83 -36.47
CA VAL A 529 2.75 -28.28 -36.47
C VAL A 529 1.75 -28.84 -35.46
N ALA A 530 0.85 -29.69 -35.97
CA ALA A 530 -0.06 -30.53 -35.21
C ALA A 530 0.16 -32.00 -35.60
N LEU A 531 -0.38 -32.91 -34.77
CA LEU A 531 -0.41 -34.39 -34.82
C LEU A 531 0.70 -35.06 -33.96
N GLY A 532 0.44 -36.01 -33.07
CA GLY A 532 -0.80 -36.69 -32.68
C GLY A 532 -0.50 -37.95 -31.83
N ALA A 533 -1.54 -38.43 -31.14
CA ALA A 533 -1.80 -39.81 -30.68
C ALA A 533 -0.96 -40.48 -29.54
N ARG A 534 -1.71 -40.94 -28.52
CA ARG A 534 -1.36 -42.02 -27.56
C ARG A 534 -1.36 -43.39 -28.26
N PRO A 535 -0.82 -44.44 -27.59
CA PRO A 535 -1.74 -45.43 -27.00
C PRO A 535 -1.32 -45.98 -25.62
N ASP A 536 -2.30 -46.66 -25.01
CA ASP A 536 -2.37 -47.23 -23.66
C ASP A 536 -1.54 -48.51 -23.39
N SER A 537 -1.41 -48.76 -22.07
CA SER A 537 -1.50 -50.06 -21.36
C SER A 537 -0.23 -50.89 -21.13
N GLY A 538 -0.07 -51.35 -19.87
CA GLY A 538 0.89 -52.38 -19.51
C GLY A 538 1.19 -52.48 -18.01
N ALA A 539 0.29 -53.09 -17.24
CA ALA A 539 0.51 -53.47 -15.85
C ALA A 539 1.61 -54.53 -15.70
N ARG A 540 2.43 -54.46 -14.62
CA ARG A 540 2.85 -55.64 -13.83
C ARG A 540 3.49 -55.27 -12.50
N ALA A 541 3.16 -56.10 -11.52
CA ALA A 541 3.51 -56.05 -10.10
C ALA A 541 4.94 -56.51 -9.79
N GLY A 542 5.46 -56.13 -8.60
CA GLY A 542 6.42 -56.97 -7.89
C GLY A 542 7.39 -56.30 -6.91
N ARG A 543 7.11 -56.49 -5.61
CA ARG A 543 8.04 -56.72 -4.47
C ARG A 543 8.63 -55.54 -3.66
N ALA A 544 8.00 -55.39 -2.49
CA ALA A 544 8.54 -55.30 -1.12
C ALA A 544 10.06 -55.22 -0.84
N ALA A 545 10.41 -54.18 -0.06
CA ALA A 545 11.27 -54.13 1.14
C ALA A 545 11.11 -52.69 1.69
N GLY A 546 10.95 -52.34 2.97
CA GLY A 546 11.23 -52.97 4.25
C GLY A 546 12.02 -51.99 5.11
N VAL A 547 11.42 -51.49 6.21
CA VAL A 547 12.05 -50.85 7.41
C VAL A 547 12.53 -49.38 7.18
N ALA A 548 12.27 -48.36 8.03
CA ALA A 548 12.21 -48.29 9.49
C ALA A 548 11.24 -47.21 10.01
N ARG A 549 10.53 -47.53 11.09
CA ARG A 549 9.87 -46.57 12.01
C ARG A 549 10.87 -46.19 13.12
N MET A 550 10.99 -44.91 13.44
CA MET A 550 11.53 -44.44 14.71
C MET A 550 10.36 -44.09 15.64
N GLU A 551 10.25 -44.82 16.75
CA GLU A 551 9.44 -44.45 17.91
C GLU A 551 10.31 -43.63 18.87
N PHE A 552 9.74 -42.57 19.46
CA PHE A 552 10.25 -41.94 20.68
C PHE A 552 9.24 -42.16 21.82
N PRO A 553 9.71 -42.36 23.07
CA PRO A 553 8.89 -42.89 24.15
C PRO A 553 8.09 -41.80 24.87
N GLY A 554 6.93 -42.22 25.39
CA GLY A 554 5.99 -41.36 26.11
C GLY A 554 6.35 -41.03 27.56
N GLY A 555 5.57 -40.10 28.12
CA GLY A 555 5.62 -39.66 29.52
C GLY A 555 4.40 -38.86 29.97
N THR A 556 3.26 -39.55 30.14
CA THR A 556 2.20 -39.44 31.17
C THR A 556 1.59 -38.10 31.69
N ARG A 557 0.22 -38.09 31.62
CA ARG A 557 -0.83 -37.71 32.63
C ARG A 557 -0.87 -36.24 33.14
N ALA A 558 -2.00 -35.58 33.44
CA ALA A 558 -3.46 -35.78 33.46
C ALA A 558 -4.07 -34.35 33.53
N ALA A 559 -5.26 -34.02 33.04
CA ALA A 559 -6.53 -34.19 33.75
C ALA A 559 -7.71 -33.84 32.83
N ARG A 560 -8.75 -34.67 32.91
CA ARG A 560 -10.03 -34.54 32.20
C ARG A 560 -11.10 -34.32 33.27
N ALA A 561 -11.82 -33.21 33.21
CA ALA A 561 -13.07 -33.02 33.98
C ALA A 561 -14.23 -33.04 32.99
N GLY A 562 -15.09 -34.05 33.11
CA GLY A 562 -16.33 -34.16 32.37
C GLY A 562 -17.51 -33.56 33.15
N ARG A 563 -18.53 -33.12 32.42
CA ARG A 563 -19.92 -33.08 32.89
C ARG A 563 -20.85 -33.59 31.78
N LYS A 564 -21.42 -34.77 32.01
CA LYS A 564 -22.80 -35.14 31.59
C LYS A 564 -23.74 -34.32 32.49
N GLY A 565 -24.90 -33.79 32.11
CA GLY A 565 -25.97 -34.31 31.29
C GLY A 565 -27.22 -34.42 32.19
N SER A 566 -28.29 -33.69 31.90
CA SER A 566 -29.64 -33.98 32.43
C SER A 566 -30.73 -33.48 31.48
N SER A 567 -31.53 -34.43 31.04
CA SER A 567 -32.74 -34.38 30.23
C SER A 567 -34.01 -34.15 31.06
N GLY A 568 -35.07 -33.67 30.42
CA GLY A 568 -36.48 -33.74 30.85
C GLY A 568 -37.27 -32.53 30.32
N ALA A 569 -37.99 -32.52 29.19
CA ALA A 569 -39.14 -33.30 28.71
C ALA A 569 -40.54 -32.69 29.04
N VAL A 570 -41.25 -32.26 27.97
CA VAL A 570 -42.69 -32.51 27.63
C VAL A 570 -43.74 -31.74 28.48
N THR A 571 -44.72 -30.96 27.95
CA THR A 571 -45.93 -31.27 27.15
C THR A 571 -46.64 -30.01 26.59
N LYS A 572 -47.07 -30.00 25.30
CA LYS A 572 -48.45 -30.08 24.71
C LYS A 572 -49.35 -28.83 24.63
N GLY A 573 -49.95 -28.67 23.43
CA GLY A 573 -51.28 -28.10 23.12
C GLY A 573 -51.23 -26.65 22.60
N GLY A 574 -51.82 -26.24 21.47
CA GLY A 574 -52.85 -26.81 20.62
C GLY A 574 -53.88 -25.72 20.26
N SER A 575 -54.13 -25.53 18.96
CA SER A 575 -55.37 -24.98 18.36
C SER A 575 -55.56 -23.44 18.22
N ALA A 576 -55.91 -23.04 17.00
CA ALA A 576 -56.37 -21.73 16.51
C ALA A 576 -57.90 -21.54 16.73
N PRO A 577 -58.63 -20.66 15.99
CA PRO A 577 -58.62 -19.18 15.88
C PRO A 577 -60.03 -18.56 16.18
N GLU A 578 -60.19 -17.23 16.18
CA GLU A 578 -61.44 -16.45 15.86
C GLU A 578 -61.15 -14.93 16.07
N GLU A 579 -61.27 -14.07 15.06
CA GLU A 579 -62.45 -13.27 14.62
C GLU A 579 -62.93 -12.13 15.56
N GLY A 580 -63.06 -10.92 14.99
CA GLY A 580 -64.25 -10.08 15.21
C GLY A 580 -64.09 -8.66 15.79
N GLY A 581 -64.38 -7.64 14.96
CA GLY A 581 -65.10 -6.40 15.34
C GLY A 581 -64.25 -5.16 15.68
N SER A 582 -64.11 -4.17 14.78
CA SER A 582 -64.96 -2.96 14.60
C SER A 582 -64.71 -1.87 15.67
N ALA A 583 -64.63 -0.56 15.42
CA ALA A 583 -65.20 0.29 14.38
C ALA A 583 -64.47 1.66 14.28
N SER A 584 -64.45 2.23 13.06
CA SER A 584 -64.87 3.60 12.65
C SER A 584 -64.33 4.83 13.43
N HIS A 585 -63.87 5.95 12.85
CA HIS A 585 -64.44 6.85 11.84
C HIS A 585 -63.29 7.75 11.34
N GLY A 586 -63.24 8.12 10.05
CA GLY A 586 -63.38 9.55 9.75
C GLY A 586 -62.69 9.95 8.43
N THR A 587 -63.54 10.27 7.46
CA THR A 587 -63.30 10.73 6.08
C THR A 587 -62.58 12.08 5.96
N GLY A 588 -61.83 12.32 4.87
CA GLY A 588 -61.50 13.72 4.49
C GLY A 588 -60.49 13.99 3.37
N ARG A 589 -60.87 13.77 2.11
CA ARG A 589 -60.56 14.55 0.88
C ARG A 589 -59.14 15.12 0.58
N ARG A 590 -58.61 14.65 -0.57
CA ARG A 590 -58.21 15.38 -1.81
C ARG A 590 -57.44 16.71 -1.73
N GLY A 591 -56.30 16.76 -2.45
CA GLY A 591 -55.78 17.95 -3.15
C GLY A 591 -54.28 17.87 -3.45
N LYS A 592 -53.83 17.31 -4.58
CA LYS A 592 -53.38 18.00 -5.81
C LYS A 592 -52.39 19.19 -5.63
N LYS A 593 -51.27 19.03 -6.35
CA LYS A 593 -50.40 20.02 -7.04
C LYS A 593 -49.19 20.63 -6.30
N ARG A 594 -48.03 20.31 -6.88
CA ARG A 594 -46.94 21.20 -7.37
C ARG A 594 -46.51 22.35 -6.44
N LYS A 595 -45.24 22.30 -6.04
CA LYS A 595 -44.18 23.14 -6.64
C LYS A 595 -42.89 22.36 -6.71
#